data_AF-A0A3S1NGW4-F1
#
_entry.id   AF-A0A3S1NGW4-F1
#
_cell.length_a   1.000
_cell.length_b   1.000
_cell.length_c   1.000
_cell.angle_alpha   90.00
_cell.angle_beta   90.00
_cell.angle_gamma   90.00
#
_symmetry.space_group_name_H-M   'P 1'
#
loop_
_entity.id
_entity.type
_entity.pdbx_description
1 polymer ?
#
loop_
_entity_poly.entity_id
_entity_poly.type
_entity_poly.pdbx_seq_one_letter_code
_entity_poly.pdbx_strand_id
1 'polypeptide(L)'
;AFRSFFSGSPIKRIGRDRFVRNVLIAAGNSGDVSLAPIVRGLLDDGSPLVRGAAVWALSLLMPRRDFAEFAASALQTENEATVRDEWLSALPDPAKDR
;
A
#
# COMPACT_ATOMS: atom_id res chain seq x y z
N ALA A 1 -1.86 -4.43 -21.43
CA ALA A 1 -1.30 -3.10 -21.09
C ALA A 1 0.18 -3.16 -20.66
N PHE A 2 0.53 -3.47 -19.40
CA PHE A 2 1.90 -3.35 -18.87
C PHE A 2 3.03 -4.01 -19.71
N ARG A 3 2.86 -5.30 -20.06
CA ARG A 3 3.88 -6.05 -20.83
C ARG A 3 4.12 -5.50 -22.23
N SER A 4 3.10 -4.92 -22.84
CA SER A 4 3.18 -4.30 -24.16
C SER A 4 3.88 -2.95 -24.07
N PHE A 5 3.54 -2.14 -23.05
CA PHE A 5 4.16 -0.83 -22.82
C PHE A 5 5.66 -0.91 -22.49
N PHE A 6 6.06 -1.89 -21.67
CA PHE A 6 7.47 -2.10 -21.31
C PHE A 6 8.18 -3.14 -22.16
N SER A 7 7.70 -3.43 -23.37
CA SER A 7 8.38 -4.39 -24.25
C SER A 7 9.83 -3.96 -24.53
N GLY A 8 10.78 -4.88 -24.38
CA GLY A 8 12.22 -4.58 -24.54
C GLY A 8 12.88 -3.85 -23.36
N SER A 9 12.13 -3.40 -22.36
CA SER A 9 12.68 -2.75 -21.17
C SER A 9 13.07 -3.75 -20.07
N PRO A 10 14.14 -3.50 -19.29
CA PRO A 10 14.45 -4.23 -18.06
C PRO A 10 13.27 -4.31 -17.07
N ILE A 11 12.36 -3.32 -17.09
CA ILE A 11 11.16 -3.26 -16.23
C ILE A 11 10.20 -4.42 -16.52
N LYS A 12 10.15 -4.93 -17.76
CA LYS A 12 9.32 -6.09 -18.09
C LYS A 12 9.68 -7.34 -17.28
N ARG A 13 10.96 -7.50 -16.92
CA ARG A 13 11.46 -8.67 -16.18
C ARG A 13 10.94 -8.71 -14.75
N ILE A 14 10.81 -7.56 -14.09
CA ILE A 14 10.26 -7.51 -12.73
C ILE A 14 8.76 -7.76 -12.71
N GLY A 15 8.03 -7.40 -13.78
CA GLY A 15 6.58 -7.60 -13.86
C GLY A 15 5.77 -6.50 -13.17
N ARG A 16 4.45 -6.49 -13.41
CA ARG A 16 3.54 -5.40 -13.03
C ARG A 16 3.45 -5.21 -11.52
N ASP A 17 3.22 -6.29 -10.77
CA ASP A 17 2.96 -6.18 -9.33
C ASP A 17 4.19 -5.68 -8.57
N ARG A 18 5.40 -6.17 -8.90
CA ARG A 18 6.65 -5.66 -8.32
C ARG A 18 6.94 -4.22 -8.74
N PHE A 19 6.59 -3.84 -9.97
CA PHE A 19 6.72 -2.45 -10.40
C PHE A 19 5.79 -1.53 -9.60
N VAL A 20 4.49 -1.87 -9.50
CA VAL A 20 3.51 -1.08 -8.74
C VAL A 20 3.89 -1.04 -7.26
N ARG A 21 4.32 -2.16 -6.67
CA ARG A 21 4.90 -2.21 -5.33
C ARG A 21 6.01 -1.18 -5.17
N ASN A 22 7.00 -1.17 -6.07
CA ASN A 22 8.10 -0.20 -5.98
C ASN A 22 7.62 1.26 -6.11
N VAL A 23 6.63 1.53 -6.96
CA VAL A 23 6.01 2.86 -7.07
C VAL A 23 5.31 3.26 -5.77
N LEU A 24 4.59 2.35 -5.13
CA LEU A 24 3.95 2.57 -3.83
C LEU A 24 4.97 2.85 -2.72
N ILE A 25 6.08 2.10 -2.72
CA ILE A 25 7.19 2.39 -1.81
C ILE A 25 7.76 3.80 -2.05
N ALA A 26 7.95 4.20 -3.31
CA ALA A 26 8.39 5.55 -3.64
C ALA A 26 7.38 6.62 -3.22
N ALA A 27 6.07 6.35 -3.37
CA ALA A 27 5.01 7.26 -2.92
C ALA A 27 5.01 7.44 -1.40
N GLY A 28 5.11 6.36 -0.61
CA GLY A 28 5.21 6.49 0.84
C GLY A 28 6.48 7.25 1.27
N ASN A 29 7.62 6.96 0.64
CA ASN A 29 8.88 7.65 0.91
C ASN A 29 8.87 9.14 0.55
N SER A 30 8.04 9.58 -0.39
CA SER A 30 7.99 10.99 -0.77
C SER A 30 7.29 11.85 0.29
N GLY A 31 6.44 11.25 1.14
CA GLY A 31 5.61 11.99 2.10
C GLY A 31 4.55 12.89 1.43
N ASP A 32 4.35 12.76 0.12
CA ASP A 32 3.41 13.59 -0.63
C ASP A 32 1.97 13.11 -0.39
N VAL A 33 1.31 13.73 0.59
CA VAL A 33 -0.07 13.42 0.99
C VAL A 33 -1.08 13.54 -0.15
N SER A 34 -0.76 14.26 -1.24
CA SER A 34 -1.63 14.35 -2.42
C SER A 34 -1.76 13.02 -3.16
N LEU A 35 -0.84 12.07 -2.94
CA LEU A 35 -0.88 10.74 -3.52
C LEU A 35 -1.83 9.79 -2.78
N ALA A 36 -2.25 10.12 -1.56
CA ALA A 36 -3.09 9.23 -0.73
C ALA A 36 -4.38 8.75 -1.43
N PRO A 37 -5.14 9.58 -2.18
CA PRO A 37 -6.33 9.10 -2.89
C PRO A 37 -6.01 8.06 -3.97
N ILE A 38 -4.89 8.24 -4.70
CA ILE A 38 -4.45 7.31 -5.74
C ILE A 38 -4.00 5.99 -5.11
N VAL A 39 -3.21 6.06 -4.04
CA VAL A 39 -2.75 4.89 -3.29
C VAL A 39 -3.92 4.12 -2.71
N ARG A 40 -4.94 4.80 -2.17
CA ARG A 40 -6.15 4.17 -1.64
C ARG A 40 -6.86 3.31 -2.69
N GLY A 41 -6.93 3.76 -3.95
CA GLY A 41 -7.51 2.97 -5.04
C GLY A 41 -6.79 1.65 -5.33
N LEU A 42 -5.53 1.50 -4.90
CA LEU A 42 -4.75 0.27 -5.07
C LEU A 42 -4.99 -0.76 -3.95
N LEU A 43 -5.83 -0.45 -2.97
CA LEU A 43 -6.31 -1.43 -1.98
C LEU A 43 -7.30 -2.43 -2.57
N ASP A 44 -7.92 -2.14 -3.71
CA ASP A 44 -8.79 -3.09 -4.41
C ASP A 44 -8.02 -3.92 -5.46
N ASP A 45 -6.69 -3.80 -5.50
CA ASP A 45 -5.88 -4.54 -6.46
C ASP A 45 -5.95 -6.04 -6.21
N GLY A 46 -6.06 -6.84 -7.28
CA GLY A 46 -6.07 -8.30 -7.17
C GLY A 46 -4.80 -8.90 -6.58
N SER A 47 -3.67 -8.19 -6.64
CA SER A 47 -2.38 -8.65 -6.10
C SER A 47 -2.23 -8.29 -4.62
N PRO A 48 -2.08 -9.27 -3.70
CA PRO A 48 -1.82 -9.01 -2.29
C PRO A 48 -0.55 -8.17 -2.07
N LEU A 49 0.47 -8.36 -2.91
CA LEU A 49 1.71 -7.59 -2.86
C LEU A 49 1.48 -6.09 -3.11
N VAL A 50 0.56 -5.75 -4.01
CA VAL A 50 0.20 -4.36 -4.31
C VAL A 50 -0.63 -3.79 -3.16
N ARG A 51 -1.62 -4.53 -2.67
CA ARG A 51 -2.45 -4.10 -1.54
C ARG A 51 -1.62 -3.83 -0.29
N GLY A 52 -0.76 -4.76 0.11
CA GLY A 52 0.11 -4.60 1.28
C GLY A 52 1.04 -3.37 1.16
N ALA A 53 1.61 -3.13 -0.02
CA ALA A 53 2.42 -1.93 -0.24
C ALA A 53 1.61 -0.63 -0.21
N ALA A 54 0.33 -0.67 -0.61
CA ALA A 54 -0.57 0.47 -0.51
C ALA A 54 -0.93 0.76 0.95
N VAL A 55 -1.11 -0.27 1.79
CA VAL A 55 -1.28 -0.13 3.24
C VAL A 55 -0.10 0.62 3.85
N TRP A 56 1.12 0.14 3.59
CA TRP A 56 2.34 0.77 4.08
C TRP A 56 2.45 2.23 3.62
N ALA A 57 2.20 2.51 2.34
CA ALA A 57 2.26 3.87 1.82
C ALA A 57 1.22 4.79 2.47
N LEU A 58 -0.03 4.34 2.65
CA LEU A 58 -1.07 5.13 3.33
C LEU A 58 -0.71 5.45 4.78
N SER A 59 -0.01 4.56 5.48
CA SER A 59 0.44 4.82 6.85
C SER A 59 1.35 6.04 6.98
N LEU A 60 2.06 6.39 5.90
CA LEU A 60 2.95 7.55 5.82
C LEU A 60 2.29 8.78 5.18
N LEU A 61 1.24 8.57 4.38
CA LEU A 61 0.59 9.62 3.60
C LEU A 61 -0.72 10.14 4.21
N MET A 62 -1.14 9.58 5.34
CA MET A 62 -2.36 9.97 6.05
C MET A 62 -2.05 10.39 7.49
N PRO A 63 -2.88 11.26 8.08
CA PRO A 63 -2.88 11.44 9.53
C PRO A 63 -3.08 10.11 10.24
N ARG A 64 -2.29 9.87 11.29
CA ARG A 64 -2.24 8.59 12.01
C ARG A 64 -3.58 8.15 12.56
N ARG A 65 -4.40 9.09 13.02
CA ARG A 65 -5.77 8.82 13.50
C ARG A 65 -6.66 8.31 12.36
N ASP A 66 -6.67 9.01 11.24
CA ASP A 66 -7.47 8.65 10.06
C ASP A 66 -7.06 7.28 9.51
N PHE A 67 -5.75 6.99 9.51
CA PHE A 67 -5.23 5.68 9.13
C PHE A 67 -5.71 4.58 10.08
N ALA A 68 -5.68 4.80 11.40
CA ALA A 68 -6.13 3.82 12.38
C ALA A 68 -7.64 3.52 12.27
N GLU A 69 -8.47 4.56 12.10
CA GLU A 69 -9.92 4.41 11.87
C GLU A 69 -10.19 3.62 10.57
N PHE A 70 -9.42 3.90 9.52
CA PHE A 70 -9.52 3.20 8.25
C PHE A 70 -9.08 1.73 8.33
N ALA A 71 -7.95 1.45 9.00
CA ALA A 71 -7.43 0.10 9.21
C ALA A 71 -8.42 -0.79 9.99
N ALA A 72 -9.11 -0.24 10.99
CA ALA A 72 -10.13 -0.97 11.75
C ALA A 72 -11.29 -1.46 10.88
N SER A 73 -11.64 -0.71 9.84
CA SER A 73 -12.65 -1.13 8.85
C SER A 73 -12.07 -2.15 7.86
N ALA A 74 -10.88 -1.88 7.31
CA ALA A 74 -10.24 -2.75 6.32
C ALA A 74 -9.94 -4.16 6.86
N LEU A 75 -9.52 -4.28 8.13
CA LEU A 75 -9.24 -5.55 8.79
C LEU A 75 -10.48 -6.45 8.98
N GLN A 76 -11.69 -5.93 8.84
CA GLN A 76 -12.91 -6.75 8.89
C GLN A 76 -13.18 -7.47 7.57
N THR A 77 -12.67 -6.95 6.45
CA THR A 77 -12.97 -7.44 5.10
C THR A 77 -11.79 -8.05 4.39
N GLU A 78 -10.55 -7.69 4.74
CA GLU A 78 -9.35 -8.28 4.14
C GLU A 78 -9.11 -9.69 4.69
N ASN A 79 -9.04 -10.66 3.77
CA ASN A 79 -8.89 -12.09 4.08
C ASN A 79 -7.46 -12.60 3.84
N GLU A 80 -6.64 -11.83 3.12
CA GLU A 80 -5.25 -12.22 2.89
C GLU A 80 -4.39 -11.93 4.12
N ALA A 81 -3.85 -12.99 4.74
CA ALA A 81 -3.01 -12.92 5.92
C ALA A 81 -1.85 -11.92 5.80
N THR A 82 -1.12 -11.94 4.68
CA THR A 82 0.01 -11.04 4.42
C THR A 82 -0.41 -9.57 4.38
N VAL A 83 -1.58 -9.26 3.82
CA VAL A 83 -2.09 -7.88 3.78
C VAL A 83 -2.59 -7.45 5.16
N ARG A 84 -3.21 -8.35 5.91
CA ARG A 84 -3.60 -8.11 7.31
C ARG A 84 -2.38 -7.82 8.18
N ASP A 85 -1.29 -8.54 7.99
CA ASP A 85 -0.04 -8.31 8.72
C ASP A 85 0.54 -6.91 8.44
N GLU A 86 0.44 -6.42 7.20
CA GLU A 86 0.83 -5.04 6.85
C GLU A 86 -0.05 -4.01 7.58
N TRP A 87 -1.37 -4.22 7.63
CA TRP A 87 -2.28 -3.36 8.40
C TRP A 87 -1.93 -3.31 9.88
N LEU A 88 -1.69 -4.48 10.48
CA LEU A 88 -1.34 -4.59 11.90
C LEU A 88 0.02 -3.98 12.20
N SER A 89 1.00 -4.16 11.31
CA SER A 89 2.36 -3.61 11.48
C SER A 89 2.41 -2.09 11.32
N ALA A 90 1.50 -1.53 10.52
CA ALA A 90 1.39 -0.09 10.30
C ALA A 90 0.55 0.64 11.37
N LEU A 91 -0.16 -0.10 12.23
CA LEU A 91 -0.94 0.49 13.29
C LEU A 91 -0.03 1.07 14.40
N PRO A 92 -0.49 2.17 15.05
CA PRO A 92 0.05 2.64 16.31
C PRO A 92 0.31 1.54 17.33
N ASP A 93 1.46 1.59 18.02
CA ASP A 93 1.58 0.89 19.30
C ASP A 93 0.75 1.64 20.34
N PRO A 94 -0.37 1.07 20.85
CA PRO A 94 -1.21 1.75 21.82
C PRO A 94 -0.50 2.05 23.14
N ALA A 95 0.67 1.43 23.40
CA ALA A 95 1.46 1.67 24.60
C ALA A 95 2.39 2.90 24.50
N LYS A 96 2.65 3.44 23.30
CA LYS A 96 3.61 4.54 23.08
C LYS A 96 2.97 5.92 22.90
N ASP A 97 1.64 6.01 22.84
CA ASP A 97 0.91 7.29 22.66
C ASP A 97 0.24 7.80 23.96
N ARG A 98 0.71 7.35 25.13
CA ARG A 98 0.28 7.86 26.45
C ARG A 98 1.29 8.82 27.05
#